data_AF-A0A821N4T5-F1
#
_entry.id   AF-A0A821N4T5-F1
#
_cell.length_a   1.000
_cell.length_b   1.000
_cell.length_c   1.000
_cell.angle_alpha   90.00
_cell.angle_beta   90.00
_cell.angle_gamma   90.00
#
_symmetry.space_group_name_H-M   'P 1'
#
loop_
_entity.id
_entity.type
_entity.pdbx_description
1 polymer ?
#
loop_
_entity_poly.entity_id
_entity_poly.type
_entity_poly.pdbx_seq_one_letter_code
_entity_poly.pdbx_strand_id
1 'polypeptide(L)'
;MHLVVFVAILIVECRCNIRVSVDRSQGKYNVSIADRVWLRSSRTALYADERWYSSDDDSLPLIDTRLDQGNDEHLGKWNETQLIYSLVRSGIQVNVTGRVRQWSSISAVTFHLDIGNEPLTSSNSLSVDEVRTVFPSFNIEQMHPDDHRGYFTYAGEIYYYFLKYITA
;
A
#
# COMPACT_ATOMS: atom_id res chain seq x y z
N MET A 1 -20.69 -56.49 0.42
CA MET A 1 -20.26 -55.47 -0.55
C MET A 1 -20.27 -54.13 0.17
N HIS A 2 -19.10 -53.57 0.51
CA HIS A 2 -19.00 -52.27 1.17
C HIS A 2 -18.69 -51.20 0.12
N LEU A 3 -19.63 -50.28 -0.08
CA LEU A 3 -19.49 -49.13 -0.95
C LEU A 3 -18.76 -48.03 -0.15
N VAL A 4 -17.46 -47.88 -0.36
CA VAL A 4 -16.68 -46.77 0.20
C VAL A 4 -16.87 -45.57 -0.73
N VAL A 5 -17.71 -44.61 -0.31
CA VAL A 5 -17.90 -43.34 -1.00
C VAL A 5 -16.74 -42.42 -0.64
N PHE A 6 -15.76 -42.31 -1.52
CA PHE A 6 -14.73 -41.27 -1.44
C PHE A 6 -15.35 -39.93 -1.83
N VAL A 7 -15.75 -39.14 -0.82
CA VAL A 7 -16.10 -37.73 -1.01
C VAL A 7 -14.79 -36.98 -1.23
N ALA A 8 -14.42 -36.77 -2.50
CA ALA A 8 -13.36 -35.86 -2.87
C ALA A 8 -13.82 -34.43 -2.54
N ILE A 9 -13.36 -33.89 -1.41
CA ILE A 9 -13.53 -32.48 -1.06
C ILE A 9 -12.65 -31.71 -2.05
N LEU A 10 -13.26 -31.20 -3.11
CA LEU A 10 -12.67 -30.20 -4.01
C LEU A 10 -12.45 -28.92 -3.18
N ILE A 11 -11.27 -28.80 -2.58
CA ILE A 11 -10.79 -27.52 -2.06
C ILE A 11 -10.46 -26.68 -3.31
N VAL A 12 -11.45 -25.91 -3.75
CA VAL A 12 -11.21 -24.85 -4.74
C VAL A 12 -10.40 -23.78 -4.00
N GLU A 13 -9.08 -23.85 -4.11
CA GLU A 13 -8.21 -22.74 -3.72
C GLU A 13 -8.59 -21.53 -4.57
N CYS A 14 -9.46 -20.67 -4.04
CA CYS A 14 -9.71 -19.37 -4.63
C CYS A 14 -8.45 -18.53 -4.38
N ARG A 15 -7.48 -18.63 -5.28
CA ARG A 15 -6.29 -17.78 -5.25
C ARG A 15 -6.70 -16.37 -5.66
N CYS A 16 -7.07 -15.56 -4.66
CA CYS A 16 -7.22 -14.13 -4.83
C CYS A 16 -5.88 -13.57 -5.33
N ASN A 17 -5.80 -13.12 -6.58
CA ASN A 17 -4.59 -12.53 -7.15
C ASN A 17 -4.65 -11.02 -6.98
N ILE A 18 -3.91 -10.49 -6.01
CA ILE A 18 -3.77 -9.05 -5.79
C ILE A 18 -2.56 -8.57 -6.59
N ARG A 19 -2.78 -7.58 -7.44
CA ARG A 19 -1.73 -6.95 -8.24
C ARG A 19 -1.78 -5.44 -8.08
N VAL A 20 -0.63 -4.80 -8.16
CA VAL A 20 -0.54 -3.34 -8.24
C VAL A 20 0.15 -2.94 -9.55
N SER A 21 -0.48 -2.05 -10.30
CA SER A 21 0.11 -1.42 -11.48
C SER A 21 0.44 0.02 -11.16
N VAL A 22 1.68 0.45 -11.42
CA VAL A 22 2.14 1.81 -11.14
C VAL A 22 2.43 2.53 -12.45
N ASP A 23 1.75 3.65 -12.69
CA ASP A 23 2.14 4.64 -13.70
C ASP A 23 3.31 5.44 -13.14
N ARG A 24 4.51 5.04 -13.54
CA ARG A 24 5.77 5.64 -13.09
C ARG A 24 5.98 7.09 -13.55
N SER A 25 5.23 7.55 -14.55
CA SER A 25 5.33 8.94 -15.02
C SER A 25 4.51 9.90 -14.17
N GLN A 26 3.42 9.41 -13.58
CA GLN A 26 2.50 10.22 -12.78
C GLN A 26 2.50 9.87 -11.29
N GLY A 27 3.20 8.80 -10.88
CA GLY A 27 3.18 8.30 -9.50
C GLY A 27 1.82 7.73 -9.07
N LYS A 28 0.93 7.47 -10.03
CA LYS A 28 -0.39 6.89 -9.78
C LYS A 28 -0.31 5.38 -9.79
N TYR A 29 -1.14 4.72 -9.00
CA TYR A 29 -1.17 3.26 -8.92
C TYR A 29 -2.60 2.73 -8.79
N ASN A 30 -2.83 1.54 -9.34
CA ASN A 30 -4.10 0.84 -9.23
C ASN A 30 -3.88 -0.50 -8.53
N VAL A 31 -4.69 -0.80 -7.52
CA VAL A 31 -4.76 -2.13 -6.92
C VAL A 31 -5.85 -2.91 -7.63
N SER A 32 -5.49 -4.06 -8.17
CA SER A 32 -6.39 -4.97 -8.86
C SER A 32 -6.53 -6.28 -8.09
N ILE A 33 -7.75 -6.81 -8.04
CA ILE A 33 -8.07 -8.11 -7.45
C ILE A 33 -8.82 -8.91 -8.51
N ALA A 34 -8.33 -10.11 -8.81
CA ALA A 34 -8.88 -10.97 -9.87
C ALA A 34 -9.02 -10.21 -11.22
N ASP A 35 -7.95 -9.50 -11.60
CA ASP A 35 -7.82 -8.70 -12.82
C ASP A 35 -8.84 -7.55 -12.99
N ARG A 36 -9.58 -7.20 -11.93
CA ARG A 36 -10.42 -5.99 -11.88
C ARG A 36 -9.74 -4.93 -11.04
N VAL A 37 -9.75 -3.66 -11.46
CA VAL A 37 -9.21 -2.55 -10.68
C VAL A 37 -10.15 -2.23 -9.53
N TRP A 38 -9.74 -2.47 -8.29
CA TRP A 38 -10.53 -2.20 -7.08
C TRP A 38 -10.28 -0.81 -6.52
N LEU A 39 -9.02 -0.39 -6.46
CA LEU A 39 -8.64 0.89 -5.89
C LEU A 39 -7.76 1.64 -6.89
N ARG A 40 -8.04 2.93 -7.07
CA ARG A 40 -7.18 3.88 -7.80
C ARG A 40 -6.56 4.81 -6.78
N SER A 41 -5.25 5.03 -6.88
CA SER A 41 -4.53 5.92 -6.00
C SER A 41 -5.13 7.32 -6.04
N SER A 42 -5.23 7.94 -4.87
CA SER A 42 -5.45 9.38 -4.76
C SER A 42 -4.09 10.08 -4.61
N ARG A 43 -4.13 11.34 -4.19
CA ARG A 43 -2.93 12.16 -3.97
C ARG A 43 -2.04 11.64 -2.85
N THR A 44 -0.74 11.84 -3.00
CA THR A 44 0.20 11.77 -1.87
C THR A 44 0.26 13.15 -1.23
N ALA A 45 0.18 13.22 0.11
CA ALA A 45 0.34 14.49 0.82
C ALA A 45 0.96 14.33 2.20
N LEU A 46 1.56 15.41 2.70
CA LEU A 46 2.05 15.51 4.07
C LEU A 46 1.85 16.93 4.61
N TYR A 47 1.61 17.06 5.92
CA TYR A 47 1.43 18.34 6.59
C TYR A 47 2.68 18.72 7.38
N ALA A 48 3.41 19.75 6.94
CA ALA A 48 4.60 20.26 7.61
C ALA A 48 4.64 21.78 7.52
N ASP A 49 5.31 22.45 8.47
CA ASP A 49 5.42 23.92 8.50
C ASP A 49 4.06 24.64 8.41
N GLU A 50 3.03 24.10 9.07
CA GLU A 50 1.66 24.60 9.02
C GLU A 50 1.01 24.65 7.63
N ARG A 51 1.47 23.82 6.69
CA ARG A 51 0.84 23.68 5.38
C ARG A 51 0.82 22.25 4.87
N TRP A 52 -0.15 21.98 4.01
CA TRP A 52 -0.17 20.76 3.21
C TRP A 52 0.77 20.89 2.02
N TYR A 53 1.57 19.85 1.81
CA TYR A 53 2.29 19.60 0.58
C TYR A 53 1.65 18.41 -0.12
N SER A 54 1.39 18.52 -1.42
CA SER A 54 0.66 17.50 -2.17
C SER A 54 1.19 17.28 -3.59
N SER A 55 1.00 16.06 -4.08
CA SER A 55 1.24 15.71 -5.48
C SER A 55 0.21 16.33 -6.43
N ASP A 56 -0.95 16.81 -5.94
CA ASP A 56 -2.01 17.38 -6.79
C ASP A 56 -1.76 18.85 -7.15
N ASP A 57 -1.03 19.59 -6.31
CA ASP A 57 -0.77 21.02 -6.46
C ASP A 57 0.71 21.32 -6.77
N ASP A 58 1.48 20.29 -7.12
CA ASP A 58 2.92 20.34 -7.41
C ASP A 58 3.79 20.92 -6.28
N SER A 59 3.28 21.05 -5.06
CA SER A 59 4.08 21.40 -3.90
C SER A 59 4.90 20.22 -3.35
N LEU A 60 4.53 19.00 -3.74
CA LEU A 60 5.27 17.75 -3.53
C LEU A 60 5.42 16.99 -4.87
N PRO A 61 6.22 17.51 -5.81
CA PRO A 61 6.33 16.93 -7.15
C PRO A 61 7.07 15.59 -7.12
N LEU A 62 6.60 14.65 -7.95
CA LEU A 62 7.32 13.42 -8.24
C LEU A 62 8.55 13.74 -9.10
N ILE A 63 9.74 13.40 -8.62
CA ILE A 63 11.00 13.71 -9.31
C ILE A 63 11.69 12.48 -9.89
N ASP A 64 11.43 11.28 -9.36
CA ASP A 64 12.04 10.05 -9.82
C ASP A 64 11.14 8.84 -9.47
N THR A 65 11.30 7.75 -10.20
CA THR A 65 10.69 6.46 -9.87
C THR A 65 11.69 5.33 -10.06
N ARG A 66 11.92 4.57 -8.98
CA ARG A 66 12.88 3.46 -8.96
C ARG A 66 12.17 2.13 -8.77
N LEU A 67 12.86 1.08 -9.20
CA LEU A 67 12.45 -0.29 -8.94
C LEU A 67 13.45 -0.90 -7.97
N ASP A 68 12.93 -1.69 -7.04
CA ASP A 68 13.73 -2.45 -6.09
C ASP A 68 13.13 -3.86 -5.95
N GLN A 69 13.91 -4.81 -5.47
CA GLN A 69 13.47 -6.18 -5.24
C GLN A 69 14.25 -6.81 -4.10
N GLY A 70 13.65 -7.79 -3.45
CA GLY A 70 14.31 -8.48 -2.36
C GLY A 70 13.59 -9.75 -1.94
N ASN A 71 14.04 -10.28 -0.81
CA ASN A 71 13.47 -11.47 -0.20
C ASN A 71 13.42 -11.30 1.31
N ASP A 72 12.22 -11.31 1.87
CA ASP A 72 12.00 -11.40 3.31
C ASP A 72 12.02 -12.87 3.73
N GLU A 73 12.57 -13.16 4.91
CA GLU A 73 12.68 -14.53 5.42
C GLU A 73 11.31 -15.18 5.63
N HIS A 74 10.29 -14.41 6.02
CA HIS A 74 8.97 -14.91 6.41
C HIS A 74 7.92 -14.70 5.31
N LEU A 75 8.00 -13.58 4.58
CA LEU A 75 7.01 -13.20 3.57
C LEU A 75 7.46 -13.52 2.14
N GLY A 76 8.72 -13.90 1.96
CA GLY A 76 9.30 -14.32 0.68
C GLY A 76 9.71 -13.17 -0.22
N LYS A 77 9.78 -13.45 -1.53
CA LYS A 77 10.26 -12.48 -2.53
C LYS A 77 9.27 -11.36 -2.75
N TRP A 78 9.80 -10.18 -3.04
CA TRP A 78 9.02 -9.00 -3.35
C TRP A 78 9.66 -8.15 -4.44
N ASN A 79 8.81 -7.44 -5.18
CA ASN A 79 9.18 -6.36 -6.10
C ASN A 79 8.57 -5.06 -5.59
N GLU A 80 9.28 -3.96 -5.68
CA GLU A 80 8.89 -2.66 -5.17
C GLU A 80 9.05 -1.59 -6.25
N THR A 81 8.06 -0.69 -6.33
CA THR A 81 8.20 0.59 -7.03
C THR A 81 8.29 1.71 -6.01
N GLN A 82 9.34 2.51 -6.10
CA GLN A 82 9.61 3.65 -5.23
C GLN A 82 9.27 4.93 -5.97
N LEU A 83 8.30 5.68 -5.44
CA LEU A 83 7.85 6.97 -5.91
C LEU A 83 8.58 8.05 -5.10
N ILE A 84 9.53 8.75 -5.72
CA ILE A 84 10.39 9.70 -5.02
C ILE A 84 9.89 11.11 -5.29
N TYR A 85 9.44 11.78 -4.24
CA TYR A 85 8.93 13.13 -4.27
C TYR A 85 9.94 14.10 -3.67
N SER A 86 9.97 15.33 -4.18
CA SER A 86 10.82 16.41 -3.68
C SER A 86 10.05 17.32 -2.74
N LEU A 87 10.40 17.34 -1.47
CA LEU A 87 9.87 18.28 -0.48
C LEU A 87 10.90 19.41 -0.29
N VAL A 88 10.55 20.64 -0.68
CA VAL A 88 11.41 21.81 -0.48
C VAL A 88 10.88 22.67 0.66
N ARG A 89 11.66 22.77 1.74
CA ARG A 89 11.33 23.50 2.97
C ARG A 89 12.48 24.42 3.34
N SER A 90 12.22 25.72 3.48
CA SER A 90 13.25 26.70 3.89
C SER A 90 14.55 26.65 3.07
N GLY A 91 14.46 26.32 1.78
CA GLY A 91 15.61 26.16 0.88
C GLY A 91 16.34 24.81 0.93
N ILE A 92 15.91 23.90 1.81
CA ILE A 92 16.43 22.54 1.93
C ILE A 92 15.50 21.60 1.16
N GLN A 93 16.08 20.76 0.29
CA GLN A 93 15.36 19.72 -0.44
C GLN A 93 15.50 18.37 0.28
N VAL A 94 14.38 17.73 0.56
CA VAL A 94 14.28 16.41 1.20
C VAL A 94 13.50 15.47 0.28
N ASN A 95 13.94 14.22 0.19
CA ASN A 95 13.21 13.20 -0.57
C ASN A 95 12.19 12.52 0.32
N VAL A 96 10.94 12.49 -0.13
CA VAL A 96 9.88 11.68 0.45
C VAL A 96 9.64 10.51 -0.49
N THR A 97 9.73 9.28 0.01
CA THR A 97 9.66 8.07 -0.80
C THR A 97 8.43 7.25 -0.45
N GLY A 98 7.44 7.23 -1.34
CA GLY A 98 6.34 6.28 -1.29
C GLY A 98 6.77 4.94 -1.89
N ARG A 99 6.65 3.85 -1.15
CA ARG A 99 7.04 2.51 -1.58
C ARG A 99 5.82 1.65 -1.79
N VAL A 100 5.66 1.11 -3.00
CA VAL A 100 4.59 0.20 -3.39
C VAL A 100 5.21 -1.17 -3.62
N ARG A 101 5.05 -2.08 -2.66
CA ARG A 101 5.70 -3.40 -2.67
C ARG A 101 4.68 -4.51 -2.90
N GLN A 102 4.93 -5.35 -3.90
CA GLN A 102 4.15 -6.54 -4.21
C GLN A 102 4.92 -7.79 -3.82
N TRP A 103 4.27 -8.67 -3.05
CA TRP A 103 4.82 -9.93 -2.58
C TRP A 103 4.47 -11.05 -3.57
N SER A 104 5.43 -11.90 -3.91
CA SER A 104 5.19 -13.00 -4.86
C SER A 104 4.83 -14.32 -4.18
N SER A 105 5.29 -14.51 -2.94
CA SER A 105 5.05 -15.75 -2.18
C SER A 105 3.72 -15.74 -1.42
N ILE A 106 3.21 -14.55 -1.12
CA ILE A 106 1.87 -14.30 -0.56
C ILE A 106 1.16 -13.32 -1.47
N SER A 107 -0.14 -13.49 -1.69
CA SER A 107 -0.92 -12.55 -2.51
C SER A 107 -1.21 -11.29 -1.70
N ALA A 108 -0.22 -10.40 -1.62
CA ALA A 108 -0.27 -9.20 -0.80
C ALA A 108 0.47 -8.04 -1.47
N VAL A 109 0.03 -6.83 -1.12
CA VAL A 109 0.68 -5.56 -1.46
C VAL A 109 0.83 -4.77 -0.17
N THR A 110 1.99 -4.17 0.05
CA THR A 110 2.26 -3.28 1.18
C THR A 110 2.67 -1.91 0.68
N PHE A 111 2.25 -0.89 1.41
CA PHE A 111 2.58 0.51 1.14
C PHE A 111 3.35 1.08 2.32
N HIS A 112 4.45 1.77 2.04
CA HIS A 112 5.26 2.44 3.07
C HIS A 112 5.55 3.86 2.65
N LEU A 113 5.56 4.78 3.60
CA LEU A 113 5.99 6.16 3.36
C LEU A 113 7.24 6.43 4.19
N ASP A 114 8.31 6.80 3.52
CA ASP A 114 9.56 7.25 4.12
C ASP A 114 9.68 8.76 3.91
N ILE A 115 9.71 9.53 5.00
CA ILE A 115 9.74 11.00 4.97
C ILE A 115 11.17 11.56 5.01
N GLY A 116 12.18 10.70 4.93
CA GLY A 116 13.59 11.08 5.04
C GLY A 116 14.01 11.32 6.49
N ASN A 117 15.25 11.83 6.65
CA ASN A 117 15.89 11.99 7.96
C ASN A 117 15.74 13.40 8.55
N GLU A 118 15.09 14.32 7.83
CA GLU A 118 14.91 15.69 8.31
C GLU A 118 13.67 15.79 9.22
N PRO A 119 13.79 16.43 10.40
CA PRO A 119 12.65 16.65 11.27
C PRO A 119 11.54 17.42 10.55
N LEU A 120 10.36 16.83 10.51
CA LEU A 120 9.16 17.52 10.06
C LEU A 120 8.46 18.13 11.29
N THR A 121 8.30 19.46 11.29
CA THR A 121 7.69 20.19 12.41
C THR A 121 6.23 20.53 12.10
N SER A 122 5.34 20.32 13.07
CA SER A 122 3.93 20.73 13.04
C SER A 122 3.52 21.21 14.43
N SER A 123 2.94 22.40 14.54
CA SER A 123 2.33 22.92 15.78
C SER A 123 0.95 22.30 16.06
N ASN A 124 0.34 21.66 15.06
CA ASN A 124 -0.90 20.91 15.19
C ASN A 124 -0.62 19.41 15.32
N SER A 125 0.12 19.05 16.36
CA SER A 125 0.51 17.67 16.69
C SER A 125 -0.74 16.84 17.08
N LEU A 126 -0.90 15.64 16.50
CA LEU A 126 -1.75 14.58 17.10
C LEU A 126 -1.08 13.98 18.34
N SER A 127 0.24 14.09 18.37
CA SER A 127 1.25 13.76 19.38
C SER A 127 2.49 14.57 18.95
N VAL A 128 3.31 15.07 19.88
CA VAL A 128 4.31 16.15 19.70
C VAL A 128 5.32 15.90 18.56
N ASP A 129 5.40 14.67 18.05
CA ASP A 129 6.35 14.21 17.03
C ASP A 129 5.71 13.59 15.77
N GLU A 130 4.39 13.70 15.58
CA GLU A 130 3.70 13.02 14.46
C GLU A 130 3.24 13.98 13.35
N VAL A 131 3.65 13.65 12.12
CA VAL A 131 3.27 14.35 10.89
C VAL A 131 2.05 13.69 10.28
N ARG A 132 1.08 14.51 9.87
CA ARG A 132 -0.09 14.01 9.13
C ARG A 132 0.36 13.67 7.72
N THR A 133 0.15 12.43 7.32
CA THR A 133 0.47 11.95 5.97
C THR A 133 -0.78 11.37 5.32
N VAL A 134 -0.79 11.41 3.99
CA VAL A 134 -1.83 10.84 3.13
C VAL A 134 -1.11 9.90 2.17
N PHE A 135 -0.76 8.71 2.65
CA PHE A 135 -0.20 7.61 1.86
C PHE A 135 -0.29 6.29 2.63
N PRO A 136 -0.68 5.17 1.98
CA PRO A 136 -1.36 5.14 0.69
C PRO A 136 -2.72 5.85 0.79
N SER A 137 -3.25 6.28 -0.34
CA SER A 137 -4.57 6.91 -0.42
C SER A 137 -5.27 6.43 -1.68
N PHE A 138 -6.60 6.33 -1.62
CA PHE A 138 -7.40 5.80 -2.71
C PHE A 138 -8.68 6.62 -2.88
N ASN A 139 -9.11 6.81 -4.13
CA ASN A 139 -10.41 7.41 -4.38
C ASN A 139 -11.51 6.40 -4.07
N ILE A 140 -12.60 6.87 -3.45
CA ILE A 140 -13.83 6.09 -3.30
C ILE A 140 -14.71 6.41 -4.51
N GLU A 141 -14.71 5.51 -5.49
CA GLU A 141 -15.40 5.69 -6.78
C GLU A 141 -16.40 4.57 -7.01
N GLN A 142 -17.63 4.93 -7.40
CA GLN A 142 -18.56 3.97 -7.99
C GLN A 142 -18.21 3.82 -9.47
N MET A 143 -17.53 2.73 -9.83
CA MET A 143 -17.09 2.53 -11.23
C MET A 143 -18.20 2.02 -12.16
N HIS A 144 -19.29 1.48 -11.58
CA HIS A 144 -20.46 0.98 -12.28
C HIS A 144 -21.71 1.16 -11.39
N PRO A 145 -22.93 1.34 -11.94
CA PRO A 145 -24.15 1.38 -11.13
C PRO A 145 -24.30 0.21 -10.14
N ASP A 146 -23.85 -0.98 -10.55
CA ASP A 146 -23.87 -2.21 -9.73
C ASP A 146 -22.55 -2.48 -8.98
N ASP A 147 -21.73 -1.44 -8.78
CA ASP A 147 -20.48 -1.55 -8.03
C ASP A 147 -20.77 -1.63 -6.52
N HIS A 148 -20.87 -2.87 -6.03
CA HIS A 148 -21.07 -3.19 -4.62
C HIS A 148 -19.77 -3.55 -3.89
N ARG A 149 -18.61 -3.16 -4.43
CA ARG A 149 -17.33 -3.43 -3.78
C ARG A 149 -17.23 -2.61 -2.49
N GLY A 150 -16.82 -3.27 -1.43
CA GLY A 150 -16.49 -2.65 -0.16
C GLY A 150 -15.14 -3.17 0.32
N TYR A 151 -14.44 -2.37 1.12
CA TYR A 151 -13.23 -2.81 1.81
C TYR A 151 -13.41 -2.57 3.30
N PHE A 152 -12.88 -3.49 4.09
CA PHE A 152 -12.86 -3.35 5.54
C PHE A 152 -11.61 -2.56 5.94
N THR A 153 -11.80 -1.49 6.69
CA THR A 153 -10.70 -0.72 7.29
C THR A 153 -10.65 -0.99 8.77
N TYR A 154 -9.45 -1.20 9.29
CA TYR A 154 -9.21 -1.34 10.72
C TYR A 154 -8.03 -0.46 11.13
N ALA A 155 -8.17 0.22 12.26
CA ALA A 155 -7.10 0.95 12.93
C ALA A 155 -6.93 0.37 14.34
N GLY A 156 -5.75 -0.20 14.64
CA GLY A 156 -5.43 -0.85 15.91
C GLY A 156 -4.44 -2.01 15.75
N GLU A 157 -4.10 -2.68 16.85
CA GLU A 157 -3.28 -3.91 16.83
C GLU A 157 -4.14 -5.13 16.47
N ILE A 158 -3.75 -5.86 15.43
CA ILE A 158 -4.36 -7.16 15.10
C ILE A 158 -3.49 -8.28 15.67
N TYR A 159 -4.00 -8.97 16.68
CA TYR A 159 -3.37 -10.17 17.23
C TYR A 159 -3.75 -11.39 16.38
N TYR A 160 -2.81 -11.91 15.59
CA TYR A 160 -2.96 -13.20 14.91
C TYR A 160 -2.36 -14.32 15.76
N TYR A 161 -3.19 -15.25 16.24
CA TYR A 161 -2.72 -16.51 16.79
C TYR A 161 -2.64 -17.55 15.66
N PHE A 162 -1.41 -17.89 15.24
CA PHE A 162 -1.21 -19.03 14.35
C PHE A 162 -1.27 -20.32 15.16
N LEU A 163 -2.41 -21.02 15.10
CA LEU A 163 -2.51 -22.41 15.55
C LEU A 163 -1.78 -23.30 14.55
N LYS A 164 -0.51 -23.60 14.85
CA LYS A 164 0.27 -24.61 14.14
C LYS A 164 -0.26 -25.98 14.56
N TYR A 165 -1.15 -26.56 13.77
CA TYR A 165 -1.50 -27.98 13.91
C TYR A 165 -0.27 -28.81 13.52
N ILE A 166 0.47 -29.29 14.53
CA ILE A 166 1.45 -30.35 14.35
C ILE A 166 0.65 -31.65 14.32
N THR A 167 0.42 -32.19 13.13
CA THR A 167 0.03 -33.60 12.99
C THR A 167 1.29 -34.44 13.18
N ALA A 168 1.33 -35.19 14.28
CA ALA A 168 2.25 -36.31 14.50
C ALA A 168 1.59 -37.60 14.01
#